data_AF-A0A6J5ZA91-F1
#
_entry.id   AF-A0A6J5ZA91-F1
#
_cell.length_a   1.000
_cell.length_b   1.000
_cell.length_c   1.000
_cell.angle_alpha   90.00
_cell.angle_beta   90.00
_cell.angle_gamma   90.00
#
_symmetry.space_group_name_H-M   'P 1'
#
loop_
_entity.id
_entity.type
_entity.pdbx_description
1 polymer ?
#
loop_
_entity_poly.entity_id
_entity_poly.type
_entity_poly.pdbx_seq_one_letter_code
_entity_poly.pdbx_strand_id
1 'polypeptide(L)'
;MKVLSKKSVGALVALGVTMGLIIGTGSAVADTATTPKLTVAEKAARKAAAELHKAAVAQYKSAITAYRTSADAARATYKAAFDSAKTTRDAAITAATTAEAKSAAKSAFTSAVAAAKATKDSAIAALGAKPVAPTKPAK
;
A
#
# COMPACT_ATOMS: atom_id res chain seq x y z
N MET A 1 35.48 7.12 -21.80
CA MET A 1 34.03 6.97 -22.11
C MET A 1 33.41 6.03 -21.08
N LYS A 2 32.22 6.39 -20.56
CA LYS A 2 31.17 5.59 -19.89
C LYS A 2 31.59 4.28 -19.18
N VAL A 3 31.24 4.06 -17.91
CA VAL A 3 29.83 3.81 -17.52
C VAL A 3 29.50 4.29 -16.10
N LEU A 4 28.38 5.01 -16.02
CA LEU A 4 27.78 5.55 -14.81
C LEU A 4 26.95 4.46 -14.12
N SER A 5 27.30 4.14 -12.88
CA SER A 5 26.41 3.47 -11.93
C SER A 5 25.38 4.48 -11.42
N LYS A 6 24.08 4.18 -11.56
CA LYS A 6 22.96 4.59 -10.68
C LYS A 6 21.60 4.13 -11.22
N LYS A 7 20.79 3.65 -10.26
CA LYS A 7 19.31 3.68 -10.18
C LYS A 7 18.50 2.63 -10.96
N SER A 8 17.97 1.71 -10.16
CA SER A 8 16.65 1.08 -10.25
C SER A 8 15.56 2.05 -10.73
N VAL A 9 14.94 1.76 -11.87
CA VAL A 9 13.56 2.16 -12.22
C VAL A 9 13.03 1.15 -13.22
N GLY A 10 11.85 0.56 -12.95
CA GLY A 10 10.99 0.01 -13.99
C GLY A 10 10.96 -1.51 -14.17
N ALA A 11 10.83 -2.29 -13.10
CA ALA A 11 10.29 -3.63 -13.23
C ALA A 11 8.77 -3.54 -13.48
N LEU A 12 8.43 -3.41 -14.76
CA LEU A 12 7.26 -3.94 -15.47
C LEU A 12 6.19 -4.62 -14.58
N VAL A 13 5.23 -3.85 -14.08
CA VAL A 13 3.89 -4.39 -13.75
C VAL A 13 3.06 -4.29 -15.03
N ALA A 14 3.27 -5.26 -15.92
CA ALA A 14 2.31 -5.54 -16.98
C ALA A 14 1.10 -6.22 -16.34
N LEU A 15 0.13 -5.41 -15.93
CA LEU A 15 -1.23 -5.84 -15.65
C LEU A 15 -1.84 -6.33 -16.97
N GLY A 16 -1.59 -7.60 -17.29
CA GLY A 16 -2.24 -8.34 -18.37
C GLY A 16 -3.71 -8.54 -18.04
N VAL A 17 -4.51 -7.49 -18.20
CA VAL A 17 -5.96 -7.56 -18.32
C VAL A 17 -6.27 -7.65 -19.81
N THR A 18 -5.97 -8.79 -20.42
CA THR A 18 -6.59 -9.19 -21.68
C THR A 18 -8.02 -9.61 -21.37
N MET A 19 -8.92 -8.63 -21.37
CA MET A 19 -10.36 -8.85 -21.44
C MET A 19 -10.65 -9.59 -22.75
N GLY A 20 -10.94 -10.89 -22.64
CA GLY A 20 -11.58 -11.63 -23.72
C GLY A 20 -12.97 -11.07 -23.96
N LEU A 21 -13.05 -10.03 -24.80
CA LEU A 21 -14.25 -9.56 -25.45
C LEU A 21 -14.70 -10.67 -26.41
N ILE A 22 -15.51 -11.61 -25.91
CA ILE A 22 -16.23 -12.55 -26.78
C ILE A 22 -17.35 -11.75 -27.44
N ILE A 23 -17.11 -11.36 -28.68
CA ILE A 23 -18.07 -10.81 -29.62
C ILE A 23 -19.08 -11.94 -29.92
N GLY A 24 -20.21 -11.95 -29.23
CA GLY A 24 -21.36 -12.79 -29.57
C GLY A 24 -22.23 -12.06 -30.58
N THR A 25 -22.10 -12.37 -31.86
CA THR A 25 -23.14 -12.07 -32.86
C THR A 25 -24.36 -12.93 -32.56
N GLY A 26 -25.54 -12.32 -32.68
CA GLY A 26 -26.77 -12.80 -32.09
C GLY A 26 -27.33 -14.11 -32.66
N SER A 27 -28.15 -14.75 -31.83
CA SER A 27 -29.50 -15.18 -32.21
C SER A 27 -30.29 -15.37 -30.93
N ALA A 28 -31.24 -14.47 -30.71
CA ALA A 28 -32.24 -14.61 -29.67
C ALA A 28 -33.21 -15.72 -30.08
N VAL A 29 -33.26 -16.81 -29.31
CA VAL A 29 -34.47 -17.64 -29.25
C VAL A 29 -35.23 -17.21 -28.01
N ALA A 30 -36.40 -16.61 -28.23
CA ALA A 30 -37.38 -16.44 -27.19
C ALA A 30 -38.00 -17.82 -26.92
N ASP A 31 -37.87 -18.32 -25.70
CA ASP A 31 -38.71 -19.42 -25.25
C ASP A 31 -39.08 -19.25 -23.77
N THR A 32 -40.30 -19.68 -23.48
CA THR A 32 -41.15 -19.26 -22.37
C THR A 32 -40.86 -20.11 -21.13
N ALA A 33 -40.82 -19.47 -19.96
CA ALA A 33 -40.91 -20.08 -18.62
C ALA A 33 -39.94 -21.23 -18.30
N THR A 34 -38.84 -20.95 -17.60
CA THR A 34 -38.33 -21.75 -16.48
C THR A 34 -37.21 -20.98 -15.78
N THR A 35 -37.11 -21.12 -14.46
CA THR A 35 -36.01 -20.62 -13.63
C THR A 35 -34.66 -20.91 -14.31
N PRO A 36 -33.77 -19.92 -14.52
CA PRO A 36 -32.55 -20.14 -15.31
C PRO A 36 -31.66 -21.16 -14.62
N LYS A 37 -31.68 -22.39 -15.12
CA LYS A 37 -30.87 -23.50 -14.63
C LYS A 37 -29.49 -23.32 -15.25
N LEU A 38 -28.57 -22.76 -14.48
CA LEU A 38 -27.17 -22.55 -14.90
C LEU A 38 -26.65 -23.78 -15.63
N THR A 39 -26.17 -23.57 -16.85
CA THR A 39 -25.51 -24.58 -17.68
C THR A 39 -24.29 -25.14 -16.95
N VAL A 40 -23.84 -26.33 -17.37
CA VAL A 40 -22.64 -26.97 -16.80
C VAL A 40 -21.40 -26.07 -16.96
N ALA A 41 -21.31 -25.34 -18.07
CA ALA A 41 -20.26 -24.37 -18.34
C ALA A 41 -20.28 -23.19 -17.35
N GLU A 42 -21.46 -22.63 -17.04
CA GLU A 42 -21.58 -21.55 -16.06
C GLU A 42 -21.25 -22.00 -14.63
N LYS A 43 -21.59 -23.24 -14.26
CA LYS A 43 -21.17 -23.83 -12.97
C LYS A 43 -19.66 -24.04 -12.90
N ALA A 44 -19.03 -24.52 -13.96
CA ALA A 44 -17.58 -24.70 -14.02
C ALA A 44 -16.82 -23.36 -13.94
N ALA A 45 -17.30 -22.34 -14.66
CA ALA A 45 -16.74 -20.98 -14.62
C ALA A 45 -16.83 -20.36 -13.20
N ARG A 46 -17.96 -20.55 -12.49
CA ARG A 46 -18.11 -20.09 -11.10
C ARG A 46 -17.15 -20.78 -10.14
N LYS A 47 -16.94 -22.10 -10.29
CA LYS A 47 -16.01 -22.86 -9.45
C LYS A 47 -14.57 -22.37 -9.68
N ALA A 48 -14.16 -22.16 -10.93
CA ALA A 48 -12.86 -21.60 -11.26
C ALA A 48 -12.69 -20.18 -10.69
N ALA A 49 -13.70 -19.32 -10.81
CA ALA A 49 -13.68 -17.97 -10.24
C ALA A 49 -13.60 -17.98 -8.71
N ALA A 50 -14.23 -18.94 -8.03
CA ALA A 50 -14.16 -19.09 -6.59
C ALA A 50 -12.75 -19.49 -6.10
N GLU A 51 -12.08 -20.41 -6.81
CA GLU A 51 -10.71 -20.81 -6.49
C GLU A 51 -9.71 -19.66 -6.74
N LEU A 52 -9.84 -18.94 -7.85
CA LEU A 52 -9.05 -17.74 -8.13
C LEU A 52 -9.27 -16.66 -7.06
N HIS A 53 -10.52 -16.45 -6.63
CA HIS A 53 -10.84 -15.52 -5.54
C HIS A 53 -10.20 -15.96 -4.21
N LYS A 54 -10.23 -17.25 -3.87
CA LYS A 54 -9.58 -17.78 -2.66
C LYS A 54 -8.07 -17.55 -2.67
N ALA A 55 -7.41 -17.81 -3.80
CA ALA A 55 -5.99 -17.52 -3.99
C ALA A 55 -5.69 -16.02 -3.85
N ALA A 56 -6.51 -15.17 -4.49
CA ALA A 56 -6.39 -13.71 -4.39
C ALA A 56 -6.58 -13.20 -2.96
N VAL A 57 -7.50 -13.79 -2.18
CA VAL A 57 -7.69 -13.45 -0.76
C VAL A 57 -6.46 -13.82 0.07
N ALA A 58 -5.85 -14.98 -0.18
CA ALA A 58 -4.64 -15.39 0.52
C ALA A 58 -3.47 -14.43 0.24
N GLN A 59 -3.28 -14.07 -1.03
CA GLN A 59 -2.28 -13.08 -1.43
C GLN A 59 -2.56 -11.70 -0.81
N TYR A 60 -3.81 -11.24 -0.83
CA TYR A 60 -4.22 -9.99 -0.18
C TYR A 60 -3.90 -9.97 1.31
N LYS A 61 -4.20 -11.06 2.05
CA LYS A 61 -3.89 -11.17 3.48
C LYS A 61 -2.40 -11.06 3.77
N SER A 62 -1.57 -11.72 2.97
CA SER A 62 -0.11 -11.62 3.09
C SER A 62 0.36 -10.19 2.81
N ALA A 63 -0.07 -9.60 1.69
CA ALA A 63 0.31 -8.26 1.28
C ALA A 63 -0.13 -7.18 2.28
N ILE A 64 -1.37 -7.25 2.81
CA ILE A 64 -1.85 -6.25 3.77
C ILE A 64 -1.13 -6.37 5.11
N THR A 65 -0.73 -7.57 5.51
CA THR A 65 0.04 -7.79 6.74
C THR A 65 1.42 -7.16 6.60
N ALA A 66 2.12 -7.44 5.48
CA ALA A 66 3.41 -6.84 5.18
C ALA A 66 3.33 -5.30 5.14
N TYR A 67 2.35 -4.75 4.43
CA TYR A 67 2.12 -3.30 4.39
C TYR A 67 1.95 -2.70 5.79
N ARG A 68 1.14 -3.33 6.66
CA ARG A 68 0.92 -2.86 8.02
C ARG A 68 2.19 -2.92 8.86
N THR A 69 2.89 -4.04 8.85
CA THR A 69 4.16 -4.20 9.58
C THR A 69 5.17 -3.13 9.19
N SER A 70 5.34 -2.88 7.89
CA SER A 70 6.26 -1.83 7.41
C SER A 70 5.79 -0.43 7.77
N ALA A 71 4.48 -0.16 7.71
CA ALA A 71 3.92 1.13 8.12
C ALA A 71 4.09 1.38 9.63
N ASP A 72 3.91 0.35 10.45
CA ASP A 72 4.09 0.42 11.89
C ASP A 72 5.58 0.58 12.25
N ALA A 73 6.50 -0.06 11.53
CA ALA A 73 7.94 0.16 11.69
C ALA A 73 8.35 1.62 11.38
N ALA A 74 7.78 2.21 10.32
CA ALA A 74 8.02 3.62 9.98
C ALA A 74 7.51 4.56 11.10
N ARG A 75 6.33 4.28 11.66
CA ARG A 75 5.76 5.04 12.79
C ARG A 75 6.58 4.88 14.07
N ALA A 76 7.05 3.67 14.36
CA ALA A 76 7.90 3.40 15.52
C ALA A 76 9.22 4.18 15.42
N THR A 77 9.83 4.20 14.23
CA THR A 77 11.03 5.00 13.95
C THR A 77 10.79 6.49 14.17
N TYR A 78 9.67 7.02 13.68
CA TYR A 78 9.28 8.41 13.94
C TYR A 78 9.13 8.70 15.43
N LYS A 79 8.45 7.81 16.17
CA LYS A 79 8.26 7.96 17.62
C LYS A 79 9.61 8.00 18.35
N ALA A 80 10.51 7.08 18.04
CA ALA A 80 11.84 7.03 18.64
C ALA A 80 12.65 8.31 18.35
N ALA A 81 12.61 8.80 17.10
CA ALA A 81 13.26 10.04 16.72
C ALA A 81 12.66 11.27 17.44
N PHE A 82 11.33 11.30 17.59
CA PHE A 82 10.63 12.35 18.33
C PHE A 82 11.01 12.35 19.81
N ASP A 83 11.00 11.19 20.45
CA ASP A 83 11.36 11.05 21.87
C ASP A 83 12.83 11.46 22.10
N SER A 84 13.74 11.06 21.21
CA SER A 84 15.15 11.48 21.24
C SER A 84 15.32 12.99 21.07
N ALA A 85 14.62 13.59 20.10
CA ALA A 85 14.63 15.04 19.88
C ALA A 85 14.07 15.79 21.10
N LYS A 86 13.01 15.26 21.73
CA LYS A 86 12.41 15.83 22.94
C LYS A 86 13.40 15.83 24.10
N THR A 87 14.04 14.69 24.37
CA THR A 87 15.06 14.57 25.43
C THR A 87 16.22 15.54 25.18
N THR A 88 16.69 15.64 23.93
CA THR A 88 17.77 16.57 23.56
C THR A 88 17.36 18.02 23.80
N ARG A 89 16.14 18.40 23.39
CA ARG A 89 15.59 19.74 23.63
C ARG A 89 15.47 20.05 25.12
N ASP A 90 14.95 19.12 25.91
CA ASP A 90 14.73 19.34 27.35
C ASP A 90 16.07 19.52 28.08
N ALA A 91 17.08 18.73 27.72
CA ALA A 91 18.45 18.91 28.21
C ALA A 91 19.04 20.27 27.79
N ALA A 92 18.89 20.66 26.52
CA ALA A 92 19.39 21.93 26.01
C ALA A 92 18.69 23.14 26.66
N ILE A 93 17.38 23.08 26.88
CA ILE A 93 16.63 24.15 27.57
C ILE A 93 17.04 24.27 29.04
N THR A 94 17.31 23.14 29.71
CA THR A 94 17.76 23.13 31.11
C THR A 94 19.16 23.74 31.23
N ALA A 95 20.05 23.47 30.28
CA ALA A 95 21.40 24.05 30.25
C ALA A 95 21.43 25.53 29.78
N ALA A 96 20.41 25.99 29.07
CA ALA A 96 20.36 27.32 28.48
C ALA A 96 20.06 28.41 29.52
N THR A 97 21.03 29.31 29.74
CA THR A 97 20.90 30.47 30.63
C THR A 97 20.33 31.72 29.94
N THR A 98 20.33 31.77 28.60
CA THR A 98 19.82 32.90 27.81
C THR A 98 18.55 32.56 27.02
N ALA A 99 17.80 33.60 26.62
CA ALA A 99 16.61 33.43 25.80
C ALA A 99 16.96 32.95 24.39
N GLU A 100 18.07 33.41 23.82
CA GLU A 100 18.54 32.98 22.50
C GLU A 100 18.85 31.49 22.47
N ALA A 101 19.54 30.97 23.49
CA ALA A 101 19.88 29.55 23.58
C ALA A 101 18.62 28.66 23.70
N LYS A 102 17.60 29.11 24.45
CA LYS A 102 16.30 28.41 24.52
C LYS A 102 15.55 28.44 23.18
N SER A 103 15.63 29.55 22.45
CA SER A 103 15.05 29.66 21.10
C SER A 103 15.75 28.72 20.11
N ALA A 104 17.09 28.68 20.13
CA ALA A 104 17.88 27.78 19.31
C ALA A 104 17.55 26.30 19.58
N ALA A 105 17.41 25.90 20.85
CA ALA A 105 17.01 24.54 21.23
C ALA A 105 15.62 24.16 20.69
N LYS A 106 14.65 25.08 20.73
CA LYS A 106 13.31 24.87 20.15
C LYS A 106 13.37 24.77 18.62
N SER A 107 14.16 25.62 17.97
CA SER A 107 14.35 25.59 16.51
C SER A 107 14.97 24.27 16.05
N ALA A 108 16.00 23.79 16.77
CA ALA A 108 16.62 22.49 16.53
C ALA A 108 15.62 21.34 16.71
N PHE A 109 14.78 21.37 17.74
CA PHE A 109 13.71 20.40 17.94
C PHE A 109 12.72 20.38 16.78
N THR A 110 12.21 21.54 16.37
CA THR A 110 11.27 21.64 15.24
C THR A 110 11.88 21.08 13.95
N SER A 111 13.14 21.40 13.69
CA SER A 111 13.88 20.91 12.52
C SER A 111 14.06 19.39 12.56
N ALA A 112 14.42 18.83 13.72
CA ALA A 112 14.55 17.39 13.92
C ALA A 112 13.22 16.66 13.73
N VAL A 113 12.11 17.19 14.27
CA VAL A 113 10.77 16.61 14.09
C VAL A 113 10.31 16.69 12.63
N ALA A 114 10.59 17.80 11.94
CA ALA A 114 10.29 17.94 10.52
C ALA A 114 11.04 16.91 9.67
N ALA A 115 12.35 16.71 9.93
CA ALA A 115 13.16 15.69 9.28
C ALA A 115 12.64 14.27 9.56
N ALA A 116 12.33 13.96 10.83
CA ALA A 116 11.75 12.67 11.20
C ALA A 116 10.40 12.42 10.50
N LYS A 117 9.55 13.45 10.41
CA LYS A 117 8.27 13.36 9.70
C LYS A 117 8.47 13.10 8.21
N ALA A 118 9.40 13.79 7.57
CA ALA A 118 9.73 13.59 6.16
C ALA A 118 10.23 12.16 5.90
N THR A 119 11.07 11.62 6.78
CA THR A 119 11.53 10.21 6.70
C THR A 119 10.37 9.24 6.83
N LYS A 120 9.48 9.45 7.79
CA LYS A 120 8.29 8.61 7.99
C LYS A 120 7.36 8.66 6.77
N ASP A 121 7.06 9.86 6.28
CA ASP A 121 6.17 10.04 5.12
C ASP A 121 6.81 9.42 3.85
N SER A 122 8.12 9.56 3.66
CA SER A 122 8.86 8.91 2.55
C SER A 122 8.86 7.39 2.68
N ALA A 123 9.03 6.85 3.88
CA ALA A 123 8.97 5.41 4.13
C ALA A 123 7.58 4.86 3.83
N ILE A 124 6.51 5.56 4.23
CA ILE A 124 5.13 5.17 3.90
C ILE A 124 4.86 5.28 2.39
N ALA A 125 5.33 6.35 1.73
CA ALA A 125 5.19 6.51 0.29
C ALA A 125 5.91 5.38 -0.49
N ALA A 126 7.06 4.92 0.00
CA ALA A 126 7.80 3.81 -0.58
C ALA A 126 7.07 2.45 -0.47
N LEU A 127 6.11 2.31 0.46
CA LEU A 127 5.24 1.11 0.53
C LEU A 127 4.24 1.03 -0.63
N GLY A 128 4.01 2.13 -1.34
CA GLY A 128 3.05 2.21 -2.43
C GLY A 128 1.60 2.14 -1.98
N ALA A 129 0.71 1.80 -2.91
CA ALA A 129 -0.72 1.73 -2.63
C ALA A 129 -1.02 0.60 -1.63
N LYS A 130 -1.91 0.90 -0.67
CA LYS A 130 -2.47 -0.12 0.21
C LYS A 130 -3.10 -1.23 -0.65
N PRO A 131 -2.79 -2.52 -0.38
CA PRO A 131 -3.44 -3.62 -1.08
C PRO A 131 -4.97 -3.49 -1.02
N VAL A 132 -5.63 -3.79 -2.14
CA VAL A 132 -7.10 -3.75 -2.25
C VAL A 132 -7.67 -5.16 -2.11
N ALA A 133 -8.83 -5.27 -1.44
CA ALA A 133 -9.49 -6.55 -1.27
C ALA A 133 -10.00 -7.06 -2.63
N PRO A 134 -9.85 -8.37 -2.94
CA PRO A 134 -10.39 -8.92 -4.17
C PRO A 134 -11.92 -8.84 -4.19
N THR A 135 -12.48 -8.49 -5.34
CA THR A 135 -13.93 -8.43 -5.54
C THR A 135 -14.51 -9.84 -5.66
N LYS A 136 -15.58 -10.11 -4.91
CA LYS A 136 -16.27 -11.39 -4.98
C LYS A 136 -16.85 -11.60 -6.38
N PRO A 137 -16.69 -12.79 -7.01
CA PRO A 137 -17.28 -13.06 -8.31
C PRO A 137 -18.80 -12.96 -8.26
N ALA A 138 -19.40 -12.43 -9.33
CA ALA A 138 -20.86 -12.28 -9.46
C ALA A 138 -21.58 -13.63 -9.32
N LYS A 139 -22.76 -13.58 -8.71
CA LYS A 139 -23.59 -14.74 -8.34
C LYS A 139 -24.37 -15.33 -9.51
#